data_AF-A0A4R2TIT4-F1
#
_entry.id   AF-A0A4R2TIT4-F1
#
_cell.length_a   1.000
_cell.length_b   1.000
_cell.length_c   1.000
_cell.angle_alpha   90.00
_cell.angle_beta   90.00
_cell.angle_gamma   90.00
#
_symmetry.space_group_name_H-M   'P 1'
#
loop_
_entity.id
_entity.type
_entity.pdbx_description
1 polymer ?
#
loop_
_entity_poly.entity_id
_entity_poly.type
_entity_poly.pdbx_seq_one_letter_code
_entity_poly.pdbx_strand_id
1 'polypeptide(L)'
;MLIGMVFGNGYGSQAGAWRMPGVDPTGFTNFDTMVRYAQLAEHGKFQFLFMPDFPALRADIATDAQQQGAWLHDQASGRFADLAKIKPINLRGRHLATSGPLPLPPSEQGQPVIFQAGGGDQGLEVAGRYASGVIGAVFTMEDARAQRMALRDAAKRAGRDPDEIKFFAGLMTTIAPDRRAALDRRIAMSGFSFEPRVGYLGQMLGLALDPAQLGEPLTKAQLAAARPSRQDPRSTYALKVASEGWSLRDVLAHGVIDYHPMIVGPAVEAADYMQTWFEAGAADGFWLCPDVYEDGLPPLVEELAPILRERGLFHRDYQGATLRDHLGVPAQYGRDPRLQ
;
A
#
# COMPACT_ATOMS: atom_id res chain seq x y z
N MET A 1 -14.42 6.91 -0.52
CA MET A 1 -13.04 6.49 -0.18
C MET A 1 -12.22 6.32 -1.44
N LEU A 2 -10.91 6.40 -1.31
CA LEU A 2 -9.93 6.13 -2.36
C LEU A 2 -9.37 4.70 -2.19
N ILE A 3 -8.94 4.07 -3.29
CA ILE A 3 -8.33 2.74 -3.33
C ILE A 3 -7.11 2.81 -4.27
N GLY A 4 -5.93 2.58 -3.72
CA GLY A 4 -4.75 2.21 -4.50
C GLY A 4 -4.35 0.77 -4.20
N MET A 5 -3.46 0.20 -5.01
CA MET A 5 -2.99 -1.18 -4.83
C MET A 5 -1.46 -1.25 -4.80
N VAL A 6 -0.89 -2.17 -4.02
CA VAL A 6 0.53 -2.56 -4.17
C VAL A 6 0.73 -3.24 -5.53
N PHE A 7 1.80 -2.87 -6.22
CA PHE A 7 2.04 -3.36 -7.56
C PHE A 7 3.53 -3.30 -7.86
N GLY A 8 4.26 -4.41 -7.85
CA GLY A 8 5.70 -4.33 -8.16
C GLY A 8 6.47 -5.63 -8.12
N ASN A 9 6.12 -6.57 -7.25
CA ASN A 9 6.82 -7.86 -7.17
C ASN A 9 6.31 -8.92 -8.17
N GLY A 10 5.36 -8.60 -9.05
CA GLY A 10 4.80 -9.52 -10.06
C GLY A 10 3.86 -10.62 -9.55
N TYR A 11 3.80 -10.89 -8.23
CA TYR A 11 3.10 -12.08 -7.70
C TYR A 11 1.96 -11.79 -6.71
N GLY A 12 2.11 -10.81 -5.80
CA GLY A 12 1.14 -10.52 -4.73
C GLY A 12 1.80 -10.28 -3.37
N SER A 13 1.03 -9.96 -2.34
CA SER A 13 1.54 -9.52 -1.02
C SER A 13 2.16 -10.63 -0.16
N GLN A 14 1.94 -11.91 -0.49
CA GLN A 14 2.42 -13.04 0.30
C GLN A 14 3.72 -13.63 -0.27
N ALA A 15 4.64 -14.02 0.62
CA ALA A 15 5.96 -14.56 0.23
C ALA A 15 5.89 -15.86 -0.60
N GLY A 16 4.78 -16.60 -0.50
CA GLY A 16 4.52 -17.80 -1.30
C GLY A 16 3.73 -17.57 -2.60
N ALA A 17 3.30 -16.34 -2.91
CA ALA A 17 2.36 -16.07 -4.00
C ALA A 17 2.82 -16.59 -5.37
N TRP A 18 4.12 -16.49 -5.67
CA TRP A 18 4.75 -17.01 -6.90
C TRP A 18 4.62 -18.53 -7.11
N ARG A 19 4.19 -19.27 -6.08
CA ARG A 19 4.02 -20.74 -6.10
C ARG A 19 2.58 -21.16 -6.36
N MET A 20 1.65 -20.21 -6.40
CA MET A 20 0.21 -20.51 -6.52
C MET A 20 -0.14 -20.94 -7.95
N PRO A 21 -1.11 -21.86 -8.14
CA PRO A 21 -1.50 -22.32 -9.46
C PRO A 21 -1.90 -21.16 -10.38
N GLY A 22 -1.45 -21.19 -11.64
CA GLY A 22 -1.74 -20.15 -12.63
C GLY A 22 -0.79 -18.93 -12.59
N VAL A 23 -0.06 -18.70 -11.50
CA VAL A 23 0.89 -17.58 -11.42
C VAL A 23 2.10 -17.84 -12.31
N ASP A 24 2.37 -16.91 -13.22
CA ASP A 24 3.61 -16.88 -14.01
C ASP A 24 4.82 -16.58 -13.09
N PRO A 25 5.77 -17.51 -12.89
CA PRO A 25 6.95 -17.29 -12.05
C PRO A 25 7.97 -16.32 -12.67
N THR A 26 7.75 -15.88 -13.92
CA THR A 26 8.49 -14.79 -14.59
C THR A 26 7.73 -13.46 -14.53
N GLY A 27 6.57 -13.41 -13.87
CA GLY A 27 5.68 -12.25 -13.76
C GLY A 27 6.34 -10.95 -13.27
N PHE A 28 7.43 -11.03 -12.50
CA PHE A 28 8.23 -9.86 -12.09
C PHE A 28 8.99 -9.18 -13.24
N THR A 29 9.25 -9.91 -14.34
CA THR A 29 9.93 -9.42 -15.55
C THR A 29 9.04 -9.42 -16.79
N ASN A 30 7.82 -9.94 -16.68
CA ASN A 30 6.87 -10.05 -17.78
C ASN A 30 5.92 -8.82 -17.81
N PHE A 31 6.18 -7.90 -18.74
CA PHE A 31 5.37 -6.68 -18.90
C PHE A 31 3.92 -6.96 -19.30
N ASP A 32 3.62 -8.01 -20.06
CA ASP A 32 2.23 -8.33 -20.44
C ASP A 32 1.40 -8.75 -19.21
N THR A 33 2.02 -9.51 -18.31
CA THR A 33 1.44 -9.85 -17.00
C THR A 33 1.18 -8.59 -16.16
N MET A 34 2.13 -7.65 -16.14
CA MET A 34 1.94 -6.36 -15.46
C MET A 34 0.80 -5.53 -16.07
N VAL A 35 0.73 -5.42 -17.40
CA VAL A 35 -0.31 -4.67 -18.12
C VAL A 35 -1.69 -5.27 -17.83
N ARG A 36 -1.84 -6.60 -17.84
CA ARG A 36 -3.10 -7.28 -17.52
C ARG A 36 -3.60 -6.96 -16.12
N TYR A 37 -2.73 -7.03 -15.11
CA TYR A 37 -3.09 -6.67 -13.74
C TYR A 37 -3.45 -5.17 -13.59
N ALA A 38 -2.75 -4.30 -14.32
CA ALA A 38 -3.05 -2.87 -14.34
C ALA A 38 -4.43 -2.57 -14.95
N GLN A 39 -4.75 -3.20 -16.08
CA GLN A 39 -6.07 -3.13 -16.72
C GLN A 39 -7.19 -3.67 -15.82
N LEU A 40 -6.92 -4.75 -15.07
CA LEU A 40 -7.89 -5.30 -14.12
C LEU A 40 -8.16 -4.32 -12.95
N ALA A 41 -7.12 -3.71 -12.40
CA ALA A 41 -7.26 -2.67 -11.37
C ALA A 41 -7.97 -1.40 -11.91
N GLU A 42 -7.73 -1.01 -13.16
CA GLU A 42 -8.43 0.09 -13.86
C GLU A 42 -9.90 -0.24 -14.11
N HIS A 43 -10.24 -1.48 -14.46
CA HIS A 43 -11.63 -1.97 -14.51
C HIS A 43 -12.30 -1.92 -13.13
N GLY A 44 -11.54 -2.26 -12.08
CA GLY A 44 -11.88 -2.01 -10.68
C GLY A 44 -12.00 -0.53 -10.29
N LYS A 45 -11.56 0.39 -11.16
CA LYS A 45 -11.50 1.85 -10.95
C LYS A 45 -10.57 2.29 -9.81
N PHE A 46 -9.53 1.51 -9.50
CA PHE A 46 -8.54 1.91 -8.49
C PHE A 46 -7.81 3.18 -8.96
N GLN A 47 -7.50 4.11 -8.04
CA GLN A 47 -6.91 5.40 -8.41
C GLN A 47 -5.42 5.31 -8.75
N PHE A 48 -4.69 4.36 -8.18
CA PHE A 48 -3.26 4.20 -8.46
C PHE A 48 -2.75 2.79 -8.21
N LEU A 49 -1.70 2.46 -8.97
CA LEU A 49 -0.80 1.34 -8.70
C LEU A 49 0.44 1.90 -8.04
N PHE A 50 0.77 1.42 -6.84
CA PHE A 50 1.93 1.87 -6.09
C PHE A 50 3.05 0.84 -6.22
N MET A 51 4.17 1.27 -6.83
CA MET A 51 5.36 0.45 -7.00
C MET A 51 6.35 0.73 -5.86
N PRO A 52 6.38 -0.09 -4.78
CA PRO A 52 7.43 0.03 -3.78
C PRO A 52 8.75 -0.43 -4.42
N ASP A 53 9.80 0.38 -4.25
CA ASP A 53 11.15 0.08 -4.70
C ASP A 53 12.13 0.09 -3.52
N PHE A 54 13.16 -0.73 -3.64
CA PHE A 54 14.28 -0.78 -2.72
C PHE A 54 15.56 -0.73 -3.56
N PRO A 55 16.29 0.41 -3.60
CA PRO A 55 17.56 0.52 -4.30
C PRO A 55 18.66 -0.25 -3.55
N ALA A 56 18.57 -1.57 -3.60
CA ALA A 56 19.54 -2.51 -3.08
C ALA A 56 20.43 -3.00 -4.23
N LEU A 57 21.61 -2.39 -4.35
CA LEU A 57 22.74 -2.95 -5.10
C LEU A 57 23.08 -4.34 -4.54
N ARG A 58 22.52 -5.40 -5.15
CA ARG A 58 22.86 -6.81 -4.89
C ARG A 58 23.71 -7.44 -6.00
N ALA A 59 23.94 -6.70 -7.09
CA ALA A 59 24.84 -7.03 -8.19
C ALA A 59 25.53 -5.74 -8.65
N ASP A 60 26.67 -5.85 -9.34
CA ASP A 60 27.47 -4.70 -9.76
C ASP A 60 26.90 -4.06 -11.04
N ILE A 61 26.44 -2.81 -10.95
CA ILE A 61 25.85 -2.08 -12.09
C ILE A 61 26.93 -1.62 -13.09
N ALA A 62 28.23 -1.73 -12.76
CA ALA A 62 29.32 -1.43 -13.68
C ALA A 62 29.35 -2.32 -14.95
N THR A 63 28.63 -3.45 -14.96
CA THR A 63 28.57 -4.38 -16.11
C THR A 63 27.27 -4.34 -16.93
N ASP A 64 26.16 -3.79 -16.41
CA ASP A 64 24.81 -4.11 -16.93
C ASP A 64 23.84 -2.91 -17.12
N ALA A 65 24.17 -1.93 -17.98
CA ALA A 65 23.19 -0.98 -18.55
C ALA A 65 23.63 -0.29 -19.87
N GLN A 66 22.68 0.02 -20.78
CA GLN A 66 22.90 0.75 -22.06
C GLN A 66 22.09 2.06 -22.19
N GLN A 67 22.30 2.82 -23.29
CA GLN A 67 21.90 4.22 -23.56
C GLN A 67 21.60 4.43 -25.07
N GLN A 68 20.90 5.45 -25.62
CA GLN A 68 20.05 6.58 -25.16
C GLN A 68 19.27 7.11 -26.41
N GLY A 69 18.11 7.80 -26.27
CA GLY A 69 17.33 8.25 -27.45
C GLY A 69 16.36 9.45 -27.32
N ALA A 70 16.53 10.37 -26.37
CA ALA A 70 15.54 11.42 -26.03
C ALA A 70 15.51 12.68 -26.95
N TRP A 71 15.43 12.52 -28.27
CA TRP A 71 15.69 13.58 -29.26
C TRP A 71 14.48 13.94 -30.16
N LEU A 72 14.26 15.24 -30.44
CA LEU A 72 13.06 15.77 -31.13
C LEU A 72 13.16 15.93 -32.67
N HIS A 73 14.37 15.88 -33.25
CA HIS A 73 14.64 15.62 -34.68
C HIS A 73 13.91 16.40 -35.81
N ASP A 74 13.32 17.59 -35.60
CA ASP A 74 12.88 18.44 -36.73
C ASP A 74 14.07 19.11 -37.45
N GLN A 75 14.50 18.49 -38.55
CA GLN A 75 15.60 18.96 -39.39
C GLN A 75 15.22 20.12 -40.34
N ALA A 76 13.93 20.37 -40.57
CA ALA A 76 13.48 21.35 -41.56
C ALA A 76 13.34 22.77 -40.97
N SER A 77 12.93 22.88 -39.71
CA SER A 77 12.75 24.18 -39.05
C SER A 77 13.92 24.60 -38.14
N GLY A 78 14.81 23.66 -37.76
CA GLY A 78 15.89 23.89 -36.80
C GLY A 78 15.42 24.19 -35.37
N ARG A 79 14.12 24.06 -35.08
CA ARG A 79 13.53 24.37 -33.77
C ARG A 79 13.36 23.11 -32.93
N PHE A 80 14.32 22.88 -32.04
CA PHE A 80 14.23 21.77 -31.07
C PHE A 80 13.21 22.05 -29.94
N ALA A 81 13.01 23.31 -29.50
CA ALA A 81 12.02 23.69 -28.48
C ALA A 81 11.65 25.20 -28.52
N ASP A 82 10.59 25.59 -27.81
CA ASP A 82 10.20 27.00 -27.57
C ASP A 82 10.91 27.56 -26.32
N LEU A 83 11.97 28.33 -26.55
CA LEU A 83 12.88 28.80 -25.49
C LEU A 83 12.27 29.90 -24.58
N ALA A 84 11.23 30.61 -25.02
CA ALA A 84 10.65 31.73 -24.25
C ALA A 84 9.90 31.27 -22.98
N LYS A 85 9.57 29.98 -22.89
CA LYS A 85 8.88 29.36 -21.75
C LYS A 85 9.82 28.64 -20.79
N ILE A 86 11.12 28.61 -21.07
CA ILE A 86 12.12 27.85 -20.33
C ILE A 86 12.83 28.78 -19.33
N LYS A 87 12.61 28.57 -18.03
CA LYS A 87 13.26 29.33 -16.94
C LYS A 87 14.26 28.46 -16.18
N PRO A 88 15.50 28.92 -15.92
CA PRO A 88 16.47 28.19 -15.11
C PRO A 88 16.02 28.15 -13.64
N ILE A 89 16.31 27.05 -12.96
CA ILE A 89 15.86 26.81 -11.57
C ILE A 89 16.80 27.39 -10.53
N ASN A 90 18.06 27.69 -10.90
CA ASN A 90 19.07 28.39 -10.08
C ASN A 90 19.20 27.89 -8.63
N LEU A 91 19.04 26.58 -8.42
CA LEU A 91 19.13 25.98 -7.09
C LEU A 91 20.59 25.95 -6.65
N ARG A 92 20.90 26.58 -5.51
CA ARG A 92 22.19 26.50 -4.81
C ARG A 92 21.96 26.15 -3.35
N GLY A 93 21.84 24.85 -3.06
CA GLY A 93 21.70 24.33 -1.70
C GLY A 93 23.01 23.78 -1.14
N ARG A 94 23.01 23.45 0.16
CA ARG A 94 24.15 22.83 0.87
C ARG A 94 24.56 21.45 0.30
N HIS A 95 23.61 20.74 -0.31
CA HIS A 95 23.78 19.35 -0.77
C HIS A 95 23.59 19.16 -2.29
N LEU A 96 23.04 20.15 -2.99
CA LEU A 96 22.75 20.09 -4.42
C LEU A 96 22.82 21.49 -5.03
N ALA A 97 23.48 21.63 -6.16
CA ALA A 97 23.43 22.82 -6.99
C ALA A 97 23.16 22.43 -8.45
N THR A 98 22.31 23.18 -9.14
CA THR A 98 21.97 22.96 -10.54
C THR A 98 21.50 24.24 -11.21
N SER A 99 21.95 24.48 -12.44
CA SER A 99 21.47 25.57 -13.29
C SER A 99 20.04 25.32 -13.78
N GLY A 100 19.66 24.04 -13.94
CA GLY A 100 18.59 23.64 -14.85
C GLY A 100 18.85 24.18 -16.26
N PRO A 101 17.79 24.41 -17.06
CA PRO A 101 16.39 24.03 -16.81
C PRO A 101 16.21 22.50 -16.79
N LEU A 102 15.06 22.01 -16.32
CA LEU A 102 14.66 20.62 -16.60
C LEU A 102 14.27 20.54 -18.08
N PRO A 103 14.80 19.58 -18.89
CA PRO A 103 14.53 19.51 -20.32
C PRO A 103 13.18 18.84 -20.66
N LEU A 104 12.20 18.91 -19.75
CA LEU A 104 10.87 18.30 -19.87
C LEU A 104 9.80 19.38 -19.67
N PRO A 105 8.74 19.41 -20.50
CA PRO A 105 7.57 20.24 -20.24
C PRO A 105 6.83 19.75 -18.98
N PRO A 106 6.03 20.60 -18.31
CA PRO A 106 5.14 20.15 -17.25
C PRO A 106 4.09 19.19 -17.80
N SER A 107 3.66 18.23 -16.97
CA SER A 107 2.53 17.34 -17.29
C SER A 107 1.18 18.06 -17.17
N GLU A 108 0.09 17.41 -17.57
CA GLU A 108 -1.28 17.93 -17.43
C GLU A 108 -1.66 18.26 -15.97
N GLN A 109 -1.11 17.50 -15.01
CA GLN A 109 -1.22 17.75 -13.56
C GLN A 109 -0.12 18.67 -12.99
N GLY A 110 0.71 19.24 -13.87
CA GLY A 110 1.94 19.95 -13.54
C GLY A 110 3.02 18.99 -13.09
N GLN A 111 3.09 18.72 -11.78
CA GLN A 111 4.05 17.84 -11.14
C GLN A 111 3.43 16.50 -10.71
N PRO A 112 4.22 15.41 -10.64
CA PRO A 112 3.79 14.15 -10.03
C PRO A 112 3.18 14.36 -8.64
N VAL A 113 2.27 13.45 -8.27
CA VAL A 113 1.80 13.33 -6.90
C VAL A 113 2.94 12.81 -6.04
N ILE A 114 3.13 13.40 -4.85
CA ILE A 114 4.17 12.99 -3.91
C ILE A 114 3.55 12.04 -2.89
N PHE A 115 3.94 10.77 -2.95
CA PHE A 115 3.64 9.80 -1.90
C PHE A 115 4.79 9.73 -0.87
N GLN A 116 4.42 9.49 0.39
CA GLN A 116 5.37 9.30 1.49
C GLN A 116 4.87 8.11 2.36
N ALA A 117 5.79 7.34 2.94
CA ALA A 117 5.47 6.15 3.75
C ALA A 117 6.38 6.00 5.00
N GLY A 118 7.09 7.07 5.38
CA GLY A 118 8.03 7.07 6.50
C GLY A 118 7.39 7.60 7.79
N GLY A 119 7.46 6.81 8.86
CA GLY A 119 6.99 7.22 10.19
C GLY A 119 7.92 8.18 10.93
N GLY A 120 7.53 8.53 12.17
CA GLY A 120 8.28 9.41 13.07
C GLY A 120 8.20 10.89 12.69
N ASP A 121 8.66 11.75 13.61
CA ASP A 121 8.49 13.21 13.52
C ASP A 121 9.10 13.82 12.24
N GLN A 122 10.24 13.31 11.80
CA GLN A 122 10.92 13.76 10.59
C GLN A 122 10.17 13.36 9.31
N GLY A 123 9.65 12.13 9.27
CA GLY A 123 8.78 11.68 8.18
C GLY A 123 7.49 12.51 8.11
N LEU A 124 6.93 12.82 9.28
CA LEU A 124 5.74 13.66 9.44
C LEU A 124 5.96 15.12 8.97
N GLU A 125 7.11 15.72 9.28
CA GLU A 125 7.44 17.09 8.81
C GLU A 125 7.59 17.15 7.28
N VAL A 126 8.26 16.15 6.68
CA VAL A 126 8.38 16.02 5.22
C VAL A 126 7.02 15.79 4.58
N ALA A 127 6.19 14.91 5.15
CA ALA A 127 4.83 14.66 4.65
C ALA A 127 3.96 15.92 4.71
N GLY A 128 3.96 16.62 5.86
CA GLY A 128 3.22 17.88 6.04
C GLY A 128 3.56 18.92 4.99
N ARG A 129 4.85 19.08 4.65
CA ARG A 129 5.30 20.02 3.61
C ARG A 129 4.99 19.57 2.18
N TYR A 130 5.25 18.31 1.82
CA TYR A 130 5.35 17.91 0.42
C TYR A 130 4.37 16.83 -0.05
N ALA A 131 3.87 15.97 0.85
CA ALA A 131 3.06 14.83 0.44
C ALA A 131 1.66 15.26 -0.03
N SER A 132 1.15 14.57 -1.04
CA SER A 132 -0.27 14.59 -1.44
C SER A 132 -0.97 13.26 -1.08
N GLY A 133 -0.21 12.18 -0.93
CA GLY A 133 -0.67 10.90 -0.37
C GLY A 133 0.31 10.36 0.67
N VAL A 134 -0.20 9.71 1.73
CA VAL A 134 0.63 9.01 2.71
C VAL A 134 0.11 7.60 2.94
N ILE A 135 0.98 6.60 2.84
CA ILE A 135 0.66 5.20 3.15
C ILE A 135 1.07 4.91 4.60
N GLY A 136 0.09 4.55 5.43
CA GLY A 136 0.24 4.26 6.85
C GLY A 136 0.33 2.77 7.18
N ALA A 137 1.35 2.39 7.96
CA ALA A 137 1.44 1.09 8.61
C ALA A 137 0.76 1.16 9.99
N VAL A 138 -0.56 1.03 10.00
CA VAL A 138 -1.43 1.17 11.18
C VAL A 138 -2.23 -0.10 11.40
N PHE A 139 -2.27 -0.58 12.65
CA PHE A 139 -2.89 -1.86 13.00
C PHE A 139 -4.20 -1.72 13.77
N THR A 140 -4.45 -0.55 14.36
CA THR A 140 -5.71 -0.22 15.03
C THR A 140 -6.34 1.04 14.45
N MET A 141 -7.66 1.17 14.64
CA MET A 141 -8.42 2.38 14.31
C MET A 141 -7.86 3.63 15.04
N GLU A 142 -7.34 3.45 16.25
CA GLU A 142 -6.78 4.51 17.07
C GLU A 142 -5.46 5.02 16.48
N ASP A 143 -4.54 4.11 16.13
CA ASP A 143 -3.28 4.44 15.44
C ASP A 143 -3.53 5.19 14.13
N ALA A 144 -4.50 4.73 13.35
CA ALA A 144 -4.89 5.33 12.07
C ALA A 144 -5.41 6.76 12.22
N ARG A 145 -6.33 6.99 13.18
CA ARG A 145 -6.85 8.33 13.48
C ARG A 145 -5.75 9.24 14.02
N ALA A 146 -4.88 8.74 14.91
CA ALA A 146 -3.75 9.49 15.45
C ALA A 146 -2.76 9.90 14.35
N GLN A 147 -2.36 8.98 13.47
CA GLN A 147 -1.46 9.28 12.36
C GLN A 147 -2.09 10.26 11.35
N ARG A 148 -3.36 10.06 10.99
CA ARG A 148 -4.09 10.99 10.11
C ARG A 148 -4.22 12.38 10.72
N MET A 149 -4.55 12.50 12.00
CA MET A 149 -4.58 13.79 12.71
C MET A 149 -3.20 14.46 12.71
N ALA A 150 -2.14 13.71 13.02
CA ALA A 150 -0.78 14.24 13.02
C ALA A 150 -0.39 14.80 11.65
N LEU A 151 -0.73 14.10 10.56
CA LEU A 151 -0.52 14.54 9.17
C LEU A 151 -1.29 15.83 8.85
N ARG A 152 -2.57 15.91 9.24
CA ARG A 152 -3.39 17.12 9.08
C ARG A 152 -2.79 18.32 9.81
N ASP A 153 -2.26 18.13 11.02
CA ASP A 153 -1.62 19.21 11.76
C ASP A 153 -0.24 19.57 11.21
N ALA A 154 0.49 18.61 10.62
CA ALA A 154 1.73 18.88 9.90
C ALA A 154 1.50 19.72 8.64
N ALA A 155 0.41 19.46 7.90
CA ALA A 155 -0.03 20.30 6.78
C ALA A 155 -0.31 21.76 7.23
N LYS A 156 -1.08 21.95 8.31
CA LYS A 156 -1.35 23.29 8.88
C LYS A 156 -0.06 24.02 9.26
N ARG A 157 0.88 23.33 9.91
CA ARG A 157 2.21 23.90 10.27
C ARG A 157 3.04 24.29 9.04
N ALA A 158 2.81 23.66 7.90
CA ALA A 158 3.41 24.01 6.61
C ALA A 158 2.58 25.04 5.80
N GLY A 159 1.50 25.60 6.37
CA GLY A 159 0.62 26.56 5.69
C GLY A 159 -0.28 25.95 4.61
N ARG A 160 -0.41 24.61 4.58
CA ARG A 160 -1.22 23.86 3.61
C ARG A 160 -2.61 23.54 4.16
N ASP A 161 -3.57 23.34 3.26
CA ASP A 161 -4.86 22.76 3.63
C ASP A 161 -4.65 21.29 4.07
N PRO A 162 -5.11 20.88 5.27
CA PRO A 162 -5.10 19.49 5.72
C PRO A 162 -5.64 18.45 4.73
N ASP A 163 -6.60 18.85 3.89
CA ASP A 163 -7.23 17.96 2.92
C ASP A 163 -6.40 17.79 1.63
N GLU A 164 -5.27 18.50 1.48
CA GLU A 164 -4.28 18.21 0.43
C GLU A 164 -3.44 16.95 0.69
N ILE A 165 -3.55 16.33 1.87
CA ILE A 165 -2.87 15.07 2.19
C ILE A 165 -3.92 13.98 2.37
N LYS A 166 -3.95 13.00 1.47
CA LYS A 166 -4.82 11.82 1.60
C LYS A 166 -4.09 10.71 2.35
N PHE A 167 -4.68 10.21 3.44
CA PHE A 167 -4.12 9.12 4.22
C PHE A 167 -4.71 7.77 3.80
N PHE A 168 -3.82 6.84 3.46
CA PHE A 168 -4.13 5.48 3.02
C PHE A 168 -3.70 4.48 4.08
N ALA A 169 -4.66 3.79 4.69
CA ALA A 169 -4.35 2.64 5.54
C ALA A 169 -3.96 1.44 4.66
N GLY A 170 -2.81 0.81 4.91
CA GLY A 170 -2.49 -0.47 4.28
C GLY A 170 -3.45 -1.56 4.72
N LEU A 171 -3.95 -2.36 3.78
CA LEU A 171 -4.89 -3.45 4.04
C LEU A 171 -4.56 -4.64 3.14
N MET A 172 -4.21 -5.77 3.75
CA MET A 172 -3.98 -7.03 3.05
C MET A 172 -5.26 -7.86 2.97
N THR A 173 -5.42 -8.62 1.89
CA THR A 173 -6.64 -9.37 1.61
C THR A 173 -6.35 -10.75 1.01
N THR A 174 -6.87 -11.79 1.65
CA THR A 174 -7.19 -13.08 1.01
C THR A 174 -8.71 -13.16 0.90
N ILE A 175 -9.23 -12.96 -0.31
CA ILE A 175 -10.66 -13.09 -0.57
C ILE A 175 -10.97 -14.52 -1.00
N ALA A 176 -11.98 -15.15 -0.39
CA ALA A 176 -12.51 -16.45 -0.76
C ALA A 176 -13.99 -16.58 -0.33
N PRO A 177 -14.76 -17.56 -0.84
CA PRO A 177 -16.19 -17.70 -0.54
C PRO A 177 -16.55 -17.83 0.95
N ASP A 178 -15.62 -18.32 1.77
CA ASP A 178 -15.76 -18.41 3.22
C ASP A 178 -14.41 -18.33 3.95
N ARG A 179 -14.47 -18.19 5.28
CA ARG A 179 -13.29 -18.08 6.16
C ARG A 179 -12.37 -19.31 6.10
N ARG A 180 -12.91 -20.52 6.02
CA ARG A 180 -12.11 -21.77 6.02
C ARG A 180 -11.35 -21.91 4.70
N ALA A 181 -12.02 -21.67 3.57
CA ALA A 181 -11.40 -21.65 2.25
C ALA A 181 -10.26 -20.62 2.16
N ALA A 182 -10.46 -19.42 2.71
CA ALA A 182 -9.43 -18.37 2.77
C ALA A 182 -8.22 -18.78 3.64
N LEU A 183 -8.45 -19.38 4.81
CA LEU A 183 -7.39 -19.89 5.68
C LEU A 183 -6.61 -21.03 5.02
N ASP A 184 -7.30 -21.98 4.37
CA ASP A 184 -6.68 -23.12 3.69
C ASP A 184 -5.79 -22.68 2.52
N ARG A 185 -6.26 -21.70 1.73
CA ARG A 185 -5.47 -21.01 0.69
C ARG A 185 -4.19 -20.40 1.28
N ARG A 186 -4.29 -19.70 2.42
CA ARG A 186 -3.10 -19.12 3.08
C ARG A 186 -2.16 -20.15 3.69
N ILE A 187 -2.68 -21.28 4.17
CA ILE A 187 -1.87 -22.41 4.65
C ILE A 187 -1.11 -23.06 3.50
N ALA A 188 -1.76 -23.28 2.34
CA ALA A 188 -1.10 -23.81 1.15
C ALA A 188 0.02 -22.88 0.64
N MET A 189 -0.23 -21.57 0.65
CA MET A 189 0.71 -20.55 0.16
C MET A 189 1.87 -20.27 1.12
N SER A 190 1.58 -20.01 2.40
CA SER A 190 2.54 -19.45 3.37
C SER A 190 2.83 -20.37 4.58
N GLY A 191 2.12 -21.51 4.70
CA GLY A 191 2.18 -22.40 5.87
C GLY A 191 3.54 -23.03 6.14
N PHE A 192 4.42 -23.12 5.14
CA PHE A 192 5.82 -23.53 5.31
C PHE A 192 6.62 -22.60 6.24
N SER A 193 6.14 -21.37 6.47
CA SER A 193 6.79 -20.37 7.32
C SER A 193 6.20 -20.26 8.72
N PHE A 194 5.14 -21.01 9.04
CA PHE A 194 4.37 -20.81 10.27
C PHE A 194 5.01 -21.43 11.52
N GLU A 195 5.64 -22.61 11.41
CA GLU A 195 6.28 -23.29 12.55
C GLU A 195 7.33 -22.41 13.26
N PRO A 196 8.29 -21.75 12.56
CA PRO A 196 9.23 -20.84 13.20
C PRO A 196 8.58 -19.58 13.83
N ARG A 197 7.33 -19.27 13.47
CA ARG A 197 6.60 -18.08 13.93
C ARG A 197 5.75 -18.35 15.17
N VAL A 198 5.61 -19.60 15.61
CA VAL A 198 4.85 -19.96 16.82
C VAL A 198 5.43 -19.30 18.08
N GLY A 199 6.75 -19.26 18.23
CA GLY A 199 7.39 -18.57 19.36
C GLY A 199 7.10 -17.06 19.38
N TYR A 200 6.98 -16.43 18.21
CA TYR A 200 6.63 -15.02 18.09
C TYR A 200 5.15 -14.75 18.39
N LEU A 201 4.25 -15.63 17.93
CA LEU A 201 2.84 -15.61 18.35
C LEU A 201 2.74 -15.77 19.89
N GLY A 202 3.55 -16.64 20.48
CA GLY A 202 3.65 -16.76 21.95
C GLY A 202 4.02 -15.43 22.62
N GLN A 203 5.05 -14.75 22.14
CA GLN A 203 5.44 -13.42 22.65
C GLN A 203 4.32 -12.38 22.55
N MET A 204 3.55 -12.37 21.44
CA MET A 204 2.39 -11.47 21.30
C MET A 204 1.27 -11.77 22.29
N LEU A 205 1.09 -13.03 22.67
CA LEU A 205 0.05 -13.51 23.58
C LEU A 205 0.50 -13.60 25.05
N GLY A 206 1.76 -13.25 25.35
CA GLY A 206 2.33 -13.38 26.70
C GLY A 206 2.52 -14.83 27.15
N LEU A 207 2.69 -15.76 26.20
CA LEU A 207 2.79 -17.21 26.44
C LEU A 207 4.10 -17.79 25.90
N ALA A 208 4.62 -18.82 26.57
CA ALA A 208 5.57 -19.74 25.95
C ALA A 208 4.77 -20.77 25.12
N LEU A 209 4.91 -20.75 23.80
CA LEU A 209 4.29 -21.69 22.88
C LEU A 209 5.37 -22.54 22.21
N ASP A 210 5.11 -23.85 22.10
CA ASP A 210 6.01 -24.81 21.45
C ASP A 210 5.60 -24.94 19.97
N PRO A 211 6.53 -24.79 18.99
CA PRO A 211 6.25 -25.05 17.57
C PRO A 211 5.59 -26.41 17.28
N ALA A 212 5.83 -27.44 18.10
CA ALA A 212 5.16 -28.74 17.98
C ALA A 212 3.63 -28.65 18.17
N GLN A 213 3.13 -27.61 18.83
CA GLN A 213 1.70 -27.34 19.03
C GLN A 213 1.04 -26.66 17.80
N LEU A 214 1.74 -26.50 16.67
CA LEU A 214 1.23 -25.77 15.50
C LEU A 214 -0.16 -26.26 15.00
N GLY A 215 -0.45 -27.57 15.12
CA GLY A 215 -1.74 -28.15 14.74
C GLY A 215 -2.87 -27.96 15.75
N GLU A 216 -2.56 -27.57 16.99
CA GLU A 216 -3.49 -27.54 18.12
C GLU A 216 -3.99 -26.11 18.41
N PRO A 217 -5.20 -25.94 18.96
CA PRO A 217 -5.64 -24.66 19.52
C PRO A 217 -5.00 -24.40 20.89
N LEU A 218 -5.11 -23.16 21.38
CA LEU A 218 -4.72 -22.86 22.77
C LEU A 218 -5.61 -23.62 23.76
N THR A 219 -4.98 -24.26 24.74
CA THR A 219 -5.70 -24.89 25.86
C THR A 219 -6.44 -23.84 26.69
N LYS A 220 -7.50 -24.24 27.41
CA LYS A 220 -8.23 -23.35 28.34
C LYS A 220 -7.31 -22.68 29.37
N ALA A 221 -6.26 -23.37 29.81
CA ALA A 221 -5.27 -22.82 30.74
C ALA A 221 -4.40 -21.73 30.07
N GLN A 222 -3.93 -21.98 28.84
CA GLN A 222 -3.21 -20.96 28.06
C GLN A 222 -4.09 -19.74 27.77
N LEU A 223 -5.35 -19.91 27.35
CA LEU A 223 -6.29 -18.80 27.14
C LEU A 223 -6.53 -17.97 28.42
N ALA A 224 -6.69 -18.62 29.57
CA ALA A 224 -6.85 -17.92 30.85
C ALA A 224 -5.60 -17.11 31.25
N ALA A 225 -4.40 -17.59 30.87
CA ALA A 225 -3.12 -16.92 31.12
C ALA A 225 -2.74 -15.86 30.06
N ALA A 226 -3.24 -15.97 28.83
CA ALA A 226 -2.83 -15.14 27.70
C ALA A 226 -3.17 -13.66 27.91
N ARG A 227 -2.22 -12.76 27.59
CA ARG A 227 -2.39 -11.30 27.68
C ARG A 227 -1.75 -10.64 26.46
N PRO A 228 -2.39 -9.63 25.85
CA PRO A 228 -1.83 -8.96 24.68
C PRO A 228 -0.55 -8.21 25.07
N SER A 229 0.53 -8.43 24.32
CA SER A 229 1.80 -7.73 24.52
C SER A 229 1.67 -6.23 24.27
N ARG A 230 2.03 -5.42 25.27
CA ARG A 230 2.06 -3.95 25.16
C ARG A 230 3.08 -3.41 24.15
N GLN A 231 3.95 -4.26 23.62
CA GLN A 231 4.98 -3.89 22.64
C GLN A 231 4.56 -4.15 21.19
N ASP A 232 3.44 -4.85 20.97
CA ASP A 232 2.95 -5.17 19.62
C ASP A 232 1.47 -4.76 19.47
N PRO A 233 1.14 -3.76 18.61
CA PRO A 233 -0.24 -3.29 18.46
C PRO A 233 -1.19 -4.34 17.88
N ARG A 234 -0.67 -5.40 17.25
CA ARG A 234 -1.47 -6.51 16.70
C ARG A 234 -1.86 -7.55 17.75
N SER A 235 -1.23 -7.53 18.93
CA SER A 235 -1.41 -8.54 19.98
C SER A 235 -2.87 -8.71 20.44
N THR A 236 -3.63 -7.61 20.51
CA THR A 236 -5.07 -7.63 20.83
C THR A 236 -5.88 -8.39 19.78
N TYR A 237 -5.58 -8.20 18.50
CA TYR A 237 -6.22 -8.94 17.41
C TYR A 237 -5.78 -10.42 17.40
N ALA A 238 -4.49 -10.69 17.60
CA ALA A 238 -3.98 -12.05 17.73
C ALA A 238 -4.68 -12.83 18.86
N LEU A 239 -4.88 -12.19 20.03
CA LEU A 239 -5.57 -12.80 21.16
C LEU A 239 -7.06 -13.02 20.87
N LYS A 240 -7.73 -12.06 20.18
CA LYS A 240 -9.11 -12.25 19.73
C LYS A 240 -9.23 -13.51 18.88
N VAL A 241 -8.44 -13.63 17.81
CA VAL A 241 -8.47 -14.77 16.89
C VAL A 241 -8.12 -16.07 17.62
N ALA A 242 -7.10 -16.09 18.47
CA ALA A 242 -6.74 -17.30 19.23
C ALA A 242 -7.85 -17.73 20.22
N SER A 243 -8.68 -16.78 20.70
CA SER A 243 -9.81 -17.06 21.59
C SER A 243 -11.04 -17.64 20.87
N GLU A 244 -11.08 -17.58 19.53
CA GLU A 244 -12.14 -18.20 18.71
C GLU A 244 -11.99 -19.73 18.58
N GLY A 245 -10.90 -20.31 19.12
CA GLY A 245 -10.67 -21.77 19.17
C GLY A 245 -9.93 -22.34 17.95
N TRP A 246 -9.36 -21.49 17.11
CA TRP A 246 -8.52 -21.86 15.98
C TRP A 246 -7.20 -22.53 16.39
N SER A 247 -6.68 -23.43 15.55
CA SER A 247 -5.32 -23.97 15.71
C SER A 247 -4.26 -22.87 15.61
N LEU A 248 -3.07 -23.05 16.18
CA LEU A 248 -1.98 -22.06 16.03
C LEU A 248 -1.64 -21.81 14.55
N ARG A 249 -1.73 -22.83 13.70
CA ARG A 249 -1.62 -22.73 12.23
C ARG A 249 -2.67 -21.80 11.64
N ASP A 250 -3.92 -21.94 12.06
CA ASP A 250 -5.03 -21.10 11.61
C ASP A 250 -4.93 -19.67 12.15
N VAL A 251 -4.49 -19.48 13.40
CA VAL A 251 -4.23 -18.14 13.98
C VAL A 251 -3.15 -17.41 13.18
N LEU A 252 -2.09 -18.11 12.77
CA LEU A 252 -1.07 -17.56 11.86
C LEU A 252 -1.64 -17.30 10.45
N ALA A 253 -2.51 -18.19 9.94
CA ALA A 253 -3.22 -18.01 8.67
C ALA A 253 -4.20 -16.82 8.67
N HIS A 254 -4.66 -16.34 9.82
CA HIS A 254 -5.41 -15.07 9.92
C HIS A 254 -4.53 -13.81 9.71
N GLY A 255 -3.19 -13.95 9.58
CA GLY A 255 -2.30 -12.84 9.28
C GLY A 255 -2.04 -11.91 10.46
N VAL A 256 -2.21 -12.42 11.69
CA VAL A 256 -2.07 -11.63 12.93
C VAL A 256 -0.65 -11.05 13.14
N ILE A 257 0.31 -11.47 12.32
CA ILE A 257 1.73 -11.06 12.31
C ILE A 257 2.17 -10.43 10.98
N ASP A 258 1.24 -10.20 10.05
CA ASP A 258 1.55 -9.60 8.76
C ASP A 258 1.87 -8.10 8.94
N TYR A 259 2.36 -7.46 7.87
CA TYR A 259 2.89 -6.08 7.92
C TYR A 259 1.80 -4.99 7.79
N HIS A 260 0.56 -5.39 7.50
CA HIS A 260 -0.65 -4.58 7.61
C HIS A 260 -1.78 -5.44 8.18
N PRO A 261 -2.90 -4.84 8.65
CA PRO A 261 -4.15 -5.55 8.87
C PRO A 261 -4.51 -6.45 7.70
N MET A 262 -4.98 -7.66 8.00
CA MET A 262 -5.31 -8.68 7.04
C MET A 262 -6.78 -9.10 7.19
N ILE A 263 -7.53 -9.10 6.09
CA ILE A 263 -8.84 -9.73 5.99
C ILE A 263 -8.69 -11.06 5.26
N VAL A 264 -9.20 -12.13 5.88
CA VAL A 264 -9.14 -13.50 5.37
C VAL A 264 -10.57 -14.03 5.33
N GLY A 265 -11.21 -14.07 4.16
CA GLY A 265 -12.61 -14.47 4.05
C GLY A 265 -13.37 -13.76 2.91
N PRO A 266 -14.71 -13.70 2.97
CA PRO A 266 -15.54 -13.09 1.94
C PRO A 266 -15.26 -11.59 1.71
N ALA A 267 -15.47 -11.13 0.47
CA ALA A 267 -15.28 -9.72 0.08
C ALA A 267 -16.10 -8.73 0.93
N VAL A 268 -17.26 -9.17 1.44
CA VAL A 268 -18.11 -8.34 2.32
C VAL A 268 -17.42 -8.01 3.66
N GLU A 269 -16.58 -8.90 4.21
CA GLU A 269 -15.83 -8.60 5.44
C GLU A 269 -14.78 -7.50 5.21
N ALA A 270 -14.16 -7.47 4.03
CA ALA A 270 -13.25 -6.40 3.63
C ALA A 270 -14.01 -5.09 3.42
N ALA A 271 -15.20 -5.13 2.79
CA ALA A 271 -16.06 -3.96 2.63
C ALA A 271 -16.51 -3.37 3.98
N ASP A 272 -16.93 -4.23 4.93
CA ASP A 272 -17.34 -3.82 6.28
C ASP A 272 -16.19 -3.18 7.06
N TYR A 273 -14.99 -3.78 6.99
CA TYR A 273 -13.79 -3.21 7.60
C TYR A 273 -13.45 -1.83 7.00
N MET A 274 -13.41 -1.74 5.66
CA MET A 274 -13.07 -0.51 4.94
C MET A 274 -14.10 0.60 5.21
N GLN A 275 -15.39 0.27 5.23
CA GLN A 275 -16.47 1.19 5.59
C GLN A 275 -16.29 1.73 7.00
N THR A 276 -16.15 0.84 7.99
CA THR A 276 -16.02 1.20 9.41
C THR A 276 -14.85 2.17 9.64
N TRP A 277 -13.72 1.93 8.97
CA TRP A 277 -12.52 2.78 9.05
C TRP A 277 -12.67 4.13 8.32
N PHE A 278 -13.30 4.13 7.15
CA PHE A 278 -13.55 5.36 6.39
C PHE A 278 -14.54 6.28 7.11
N GLU A 279 -15.67 5.74 7.59
CA GLU A 279 -16.72 6.49 8.30
C GLU A 279 -16.25 7.01 9.67
N ALA A 280 -15.35 6.28 10.36
CA ALA A 280 -14.69 6.77 11.57
C ALA A 280 -13.69 7.92 11.31
N GLY A 281 -13.42 8.24 10.03
CA GLY A 281 -12.45 9.25 9.62
C GLY A 281 -11.00 8.83 9.86
N ALA A 282 -10.73 7.51 9.93
CA ALA A 282 -9.41 6.95 10.19
C ALA A 282 -8.52 6.92 8.94
N ALA A 283 -9.12 6.87 7.74
CA ALA A 283 -8.41 6.97 6.47
C ALA A 283 -9.29 7.67 5.41
N ASP A 284 -8.64 8.28 4.42
CA ASP A 284 -9.29 8.80 3.20
C ASP A 284 -9.46 7.69 2.14
N GLY A 285 -8.63 6.65 2.25
CA GLY A 285 -8.65 5.47 1.41
C GLY A 285 -7.81 4.31 1.94
N PHE A 286 -7.66 3.28 1.12
CA PHE A 286 -6.88 2.09 1.44
C PHE A 286 -5.81 1.82 0.39
N TRP A 287 -4.69 1.29 0.85
CA TRP A 287 -3.66 0.70 0.00
C TRP A 287 -3.80 -0.82 0.07
N LEU A 288 -4.49 -1.38 -0.93
CA LEU A 288 -4.83 -2.79 -0.98
C LEU A 288 -3.64 -3.65 -1.37
N CYS A 289 -3.47 -4.74 -0.64
CA CYS A 289 -2.44 -5.74 -0.80
C CYS A 289 -3.09 -7.11 -1.02
N PRO A 290 -3.56 -7.44 -2.26
CA PRO A 290 -4.04 -8.78 -2.57
C PRO A 290 -2.97 -9.83 -2.28
N ASP A 291 -3.37 -11.00 -1.81
CA ASP A 291 -2.44 -12.08 -1.45
C ASP A 291 -1.65 -12.60 -2.66
N VAL A 292 -2.33 -12.72 -3.81
CA VAL A 292 -1.84 -13.09 -5.13
C VAL A 292 -2.49 -12.16 -6.16
N TYR A 293 -1.76 -11.67 -7.17
CA TYR A 293 -2.38 -10.82 -8.21
C TYR A 293 -3.24 -11.64 -9.20
N GLU A 294 -2.82 -12.85 -9.57
CA GLU A 294 -3.49 -13.67 -10.59
C GLU A 294 -4.97 -13.92 -10.29
N ASP A 295 -5.26 -14.44 -9.10
CA ASP A 295 -6.58 -14.90 -8.67
C ASP A 295 -7.10 -14.20 -7.40
N GLY A 296 -6.26 -13.43 -6.71
CA GLY A 296 -6.65 -12.58 -5.57
C GLY A 296 -7.06 -11.15 -5.96
N LEU A 297 -6.67 -10.64 -7.14
CA LEU A 297 -7.14 -9.34 -7.66
C LEU A 297 -8.57 -9.39 -8.24
N PRO A 298 -8.99 -10.41 -9.03
CA PRO A 298 -10.34 -10.42 -9.59
C PRO A 298 -11.46 -10.27 -8.54
N PRO A 299 -11.45 -10.95 -7.37
CA PRO A 299 -12.47 -10.74 -6.34
C PRO A 299 -12.51 -9.30 -5.76
N LEU A 300 -11.38 -8.58 -5.74
CA LEU A 300 -11.37 -7.17 -5.32
C LEU A 300 -12.09 -6.26 -6.34
N VAL A 301 -12.08 -6.64 -7.61
CA VAL A 301 -12.69 -5.91 -8.74
C VAL A 301 -14.15 -6.31 -8.95
N GLU A 302 -14.45 -7.60 -8.80
CA GLU A 302 -15.73 -8.23 -9.16
C GLU A 302 -16.69 -8.37 -7.97
N GLU A 303 -16.19 -8.41 -6.73
CA GLU A 303 -17.02 -8.49 -5.52
C GLU A 303 -16.90 -7.23 -4.64
N LEU A 304 -15.68 -6.89 -4.20
CA LEU A 304 -15.45 -5.80 -3.24
C LEU A 304 -15.84 -4.43 -3.81
N ALA A 305 -15.36 -4.08 -5.01
CA ALA A 305 -15.65 -2.78 -5.61
C ALA A 305 -17.16 -2.56 -5.87
N PRO A 306 -17.94 -3.54 -6.38
CA PRO A 306 -19.40 -3.45 -6.41
C PRO A 306 -20.06 -3.21 -5.06
N ILE A 307 -19.70 -3.98 -4.01
CA ILE A 307 -20.27 -3.78 -2.65
C ILE A 307 -20.03 -2.34 -2.16
N LEU A 308 -18.82 -1.81 -2.36
CA LEU A 308 -18.49 -0.43 -1.96
C LEU A 308 -19.22 0.63 -2.81
N ARG A 309 -19.51 0.36 -4.09
CA ARG A 309 -20.31 1.23 -4.97
C ARG A 309 -21.79 1.24 -4.61
N GLU A 310 -22.34 0.08 -4.23
CA GLU A 310 -23.73 -0.03 -3.76
C GLU A 310 -23.95 0.70 -2.44
N ARG A 311 -22.96 0.67 -1.56
CA ARG A 311 -22.94 1.44 -0.29
C ARG A 311 -22.66 2.94 -0.50
N GLY A 312 -22.42 3.40 -1.72
CA GLY A 312 -22.09 4.80 -2.03
C GLY A 312 -20.70 5.25 -1.55
N LEU A 313 -19.85 4.31 -1.13
CA LEU A 313 -18.53 4.58 -0.56
C LEU A 313 -17.44 4.68 -1.64
N PHE A 314 -17.66 4.09 -2.81
CA PHE A 314 -16.71 4.06 -3.92
C PHE A 314 -17.36 4.48 -5.23
N HIS A 315 -16.58 5.14 -6.09
CA HIS A 315 -17.07 5.74 -7.33
C HIS A 315 -17.31 4.69 -8.43
N ARG A 316 -18.12 5.07 -9.42
CA ARG A 316 -18.45 4.24 -10.60
C ARG A 316 -17.50 4.47 -11.78
N ASP A 317 -17.02 5.69 -11.96
CA ASP A 317 -16.03 6.04 -12.98
C ASP A 317 -15.20 7.26 -12.58
N TYR A 318 -14.03 7.43 -13.19
CA TYR A 318 -13.08 8.51 -12.86
C TYR A 318 -13.69 9.90 -13.15
N GLN A 319 -13.45 10.85 -12.24
CA GLN A 319 -14.02 12.21 -12.33
C GLN A 319 -13.10 13.25 -12.98
N GLY A 320 -11.89 12.85 -13.40
CA GLY A 320 -10.93 13.72 -14.05
C GLY A 320 -9.87 12.90 -14.80
N ALA A 321 -8.97 13.60 -15.52
CA ALA A 321 -7.97 12.98 -16.38
C ALA A 321 -6.69 12.60 -15.64
N THR A 322 -6.42 13.22 -14.50
CA THR A 322 -5.14 13.11 -13.80
C THR A 322 -5.24 12.46 -12.43
N LEU A 323 -4.13 11.90 -11.94
CA LEU A 323 -4.05 11.36 -10.58
C LEU A 323 -4.33 12.44 -9.52
N ARG A 324 -3.97 13.71 -9.78
CA ARG A 324 -4.34 14.82 -8.90
C ARG A 324 -5.86 15.04 -8.81
N ASP A 325 -6.58 14.94 -9.94
CA ASP A 325 -8.05 14.99 -9.95
C ASP A 325 -8.64 13.79 -9.19
N HIS A 326 -8.13 12.58 -9.43
CA HIS A 326 -8.60 11.34 -8.81
C HIS A 326 -8.42 11.35 -7.28
N LEU A 327 -7.35 11.98 -6.80
CA LEU A 327 -7.09 12.17 -5.38
C LEU A 327 -7.76 13.43 -4.81
N GLY A 328 -8.35 14.32 -5.63
CA GLY A 328 -8.89 15.60 -5.19
C GLY A 328 -7.84 16.50 -4.52
N VAL A 329 -6.65 16.62 -5.13
CA VAL A 329 -5.57 17.50 -4.66
C VAL A 329 -5.22 18.55 -5.75
N PRO A 330 -4.82 19.78 -5.39
CA PRO A 330 -4.57 20.84 -6.37
C PRO A 330 -3.46 20.51 -7.37
N ALA A 331 -3.63 20.93 -8.63
CA ALA A 331 -2.55 20.94 -9.62
C ALA A 331 -1.38 21.80 -9.14
N GLN A 332 -0.13 21.37 -9.41
CA GLN A 332 1.06 22.01 -8.85
C GLN A 332 2.12 22.26 -9.91
N TYR A 333 2.51 23.53 -10.06
CA TYR A 333 3.50 23.99 -11.01
C TYR A 333 4.60 24.79 -10.29
N GLY A 334 5.86 24.44 -10.52
CA GLY A 334 6.99 25.09 -9.86
C GLY A 334 7.11 24.76 -8.37
N ARG A 335 7.84 25.60 -7.62
CA ARG A 335 7.95 25.46 -6.16
C ARG A 335 6.64 25.90 -5.51
N ASP A 336 6.14 25.13 -4.54
CA ASP A 336 5.01 25.56 -3.72
C ASP A 336 5.37 26.86 -2.97
N PRO A 337 4.65 27.98 -3.18
CA PRO A 337 4.98 29.28 -2.59
C PRO A 337 4.88 29.30 -1.06
N ARG A 338 4.23 28.31 -0.43
CA ARG A 338 4.13 28.17 1.03
C ARG A 338 5.41 27.62 1.66
N LEU A 339 6.25 26.96 0.86
CA LEU A 339 7.44 26.24 1.32
C LEU A 339 8.69 27.10 1.07
N GLN A 340 9.00 28.01 2.02
CA GLN A 340 10.20 28.87 2.02
C GLN A 340 11.51 28.08 2.06
#